data_AF-A0A258WTP8-F1
#
_entry.id   AF-A0A258WTP8-F1
#
_cell.length_a   1.000
_cell.length_b   1.000
_cell.length_c   1.000
_cell.angle_alpha   90.00
_cell.angle_beta   90.00
_cell.angle_gamma   90.00
#
_symmetry.space_group_name_H-M   'P 1'
#
loop_
_entity.id
_entity.type
_entity.pdbx_description
1 polymer ?
#
loop_
_entity_poly.entity_id
_entity_poly.type
_entity_poly.pdbx_seq_one_letter_code
_entity_poly.pdbx_strand_id
1 'polypeptide(L)'
;MSRALQFGCVAIGGRGVLIEGPPGSGKSSLALALIDRGAVLVGDDGVLLEVQEGSLIAAPHPQTSGKLEVRNLGLIDFAVSLPVPVALVLRLD
;
A
#
# COMPACT_ATOMS: atom_id res chain seq x y z
N MET A 1 14.80 -6.74 -10.40
CA MET A 1 14.99 -7.11 -8.98
C MET A 1 14.06 -6.26 -8.13
N SER A 2 13.19 -6.89 -7.34
CA SER A 2 12.30 -6.21 -6.39
C SER A 2 13.03 -5.80 -5.11
N ARG A 3 12.69 -4.64 -4.55
CA ARG A 3 13.16 -4.14 -3.26
C ARG A 3 11.99 -3.99 -2.30
N ALA A 4 12.13 -4.46 -1.06
CA ALA A 4 11.16 -4.19 0.00
C ALA A 4 11.40 -2.79 0.57
N LEU A 5 10.41 -1.90 0.49
CA LEU A 5 10.46 -0.55 1.06
C LEU A 5 9.27 -0.29 1.98
N GLN A 6 9.47 0.59 2.96
CA GLN A 6 8.44 0.97 3.93
C GLN A 6 7.53 2.04 3.32
N PHE A 7 6.43 1.60 2.72
CA PHE A 7 5.34 2.43 2.22
C PHE A 7 4.01 1.74 2.51
N GLY A 8 2.95 2.53 2.65
CA GLY A 8 1.59 2.03 2.44
C GLY A 8 1.26 2.04 0.94
N CYS A 9 0.41 1.13 0.48
CA CYS A 9 -0.04 1.13 -0.91
C CYS A 9 -1.46 0.56 -1.04
N VAL A 10 -2.29 1.25 -1.83
CA VAL A 10 -3.61 0.77 -2.23
C VAL A 10 -3.75 0.84 -3.75
N ALA A 11 -4.57 -0.04 -4.31
CA ALA A 11 -4.91 -0.07 -5.73
C ALA A 11 -6.30 0.54 -5.96
N ILE A 12 -6.39 1.48 -6.90
CA ILE A 12 -7.64 2.10 -7.34
C ILE A 12 -7.76 1.90 -8.86
N GLY A 13 -8.75 1.13 -9.30
CA GLY A 13 -8.93 0.81 -10.73
C GLY A 13 -7.68 0.20 -11.37
N GLY A 14 -7.00 -0.70 -10.64
CA GLY A 14 -5.79 -1.39 -11.12
C GLY A 14 -4.50 -0.55 -11.09
N ARG A 15 -4.52 0.64 -10.48
CA ARG A 15 -3.34 1.51 -10.35
C ARG A 15 -2.96 1.72 -8.89
N GLY A 16 -1.68 1.59 -8.58
CA GLY A 16 -1.13 1.74 -7.23
C GLY A 16 -0.96 3.20 -6.84
N VAL A 17 -1.39 3.52 -5.62
CA VAL A 17 -1.10 4.78 -4.92
C VAL A 17 -0.20 4.46 -3.73
N LEU A 18 1.06 4.84 -3.81
CA LEU A 18 1.99 4.76 -2.68
C LEU A 18 1.70 5.89 -1.69
N ILE A 19 1.77 5.58 -0.41
CA ILE A 19 1.51 6.51 0.69
C ILE A 19 2.72 6.49 1.61
N GLU A 20 3.39 7.64 1.74
CA GLU A 20 4.52 7.85 2.64
C GLU A 20 4.29 9.06 3.56
N GLY A 21 5.10 9.16 4.60
CA GLY A 21 5.03 10.22 5.60
C GLY A 21 5.46 9.73 6.98
N PRO A 22 5.68 10.64 7.94
CA PRO A 22 6.16 10.28 9.28
C PRO A 22 5.15 9.42 10.06
N PRO A 23 5.58 8.69 11.11
CA PRO A 23 4.65 8.00 12.00
C PRO A 23 3.61 8.97 12.56
N GLY A 24 2.33 8.58 12.52
CA GLY A 24 1.24 9.44 13.01
C GLY A 24 0.65 10.42 11.99
N SER A 25 1.21 10.56 10.78
CA SER A 25 0.67 11.46 9.73
C SER A 25 -0.67 11.03 9.11
N GLY A 26 -1.25 9.91 9.56
CA GLY A 26 -2.54 9.42 9.08
C GLY A 26 -2.49 8.50 7.85
N LYS A 27 -1.31 7.96 7.48
CA LYS A 27 -1.16 7.01 6.35
C LYS A 27 -2.17 5.86 6.37
N SER A 28 -2.24 5.11 7.46
CA SER A 28 -3.16 3.96 7.61
C SER A 28 -4.62 4.42 7.60
N SER A 29 -4.92 5.59 8.19
CA SER A 29 -6.27 6.18 8.14
C SER A 29 -6.68 6.55 6.72
N LEU A 30 -5.77 7.10 5.92
CA LEU A 30 -6.00 7.40 4.51
C LEU A 30 -6.20 6.10 3.70
N ALA A 31 -5.34 5.09 3.91
CA ALA A 31 -5.50 3.79 3.27
C ALA A 31 -6.87 3.16 3.57
N LEU A 32 -7.29 3.16 4.84
CA LEU A 32 -8.62 2.71 5.26
C LEU A 32 -9.75 3.49 4.58
N ALA A 33 -9.66 4.83 4.55
CA ALA A 33 -10.69 5.67 3.92
C ALA A 33 -10.80 5.44 2.40
N LEU A 34 -9.70 5.07 1.74
CA LEU A 34 -9.68 4.68 0.33
C LEU A 34 -10.26 3.28 0.13
N ILE A 35 -9.92 2.33 1.00
CA ILE A 35 -10.46 0.96 0.97
C ILE A 35 -11.99 0.97 1.17
N ASP A 36 -12.48 1.77 2.12
CA ASP A 36 -13.92 2.00 2.34
C ASP A 36 -14.65 2.52 1.08
N ARG A 37 -13.91 3.20 0.18
CA ARG A 37 -14.40 3.69 -1.12
C ARG A 37 -14.11 2.76 -2.29
N GLY A 38 -13.68 1.53 -2.03
CA GLY A 38 -13.46 0.50 -3.04
C GLY A 38 -12.02 0.37 -3.53
N ALA A 39 -11.05 1.02 -2.89
CA ALA A 39 -9.64 0.66 -3.10
C ALA A 39 -9.34 -0.73 -2.52
N VAL A 40 -8.30 -1.38 -3.02
CA VAL A 40 -7.85 -2.69 -2.54
C VAL A 40 -6.45 -2.56 -1.95
N LEU A 41 -6.18 -3.18 -0.82
CA LEU A 41 -4.87 -3.13 -0.19
C LEU A 41 -3.81 -3.78 -1.10
N VAL A 42 -2.68 -3.11 -1.31
CA VAL A 42 -1.47 -3.73 -1.88
C VAL A 42 -0.52 -4.10 -0.74
N GLY A 43 -0.34 -3.20 0.24
CA GLY A 43 0.42 -3.48 1.46
C GLY A 43 0.39 -2.31 2.44
N ASP A 44 0.72 -2.60 3.70
CA ASP A 44 0.86 -1.63 4.78
C ASP A 44 2.25 -1.79 5.42
N ASP A 45 2.91 -0.65 5.71
CA ASP A 45 4.28 -0.55 6.23
C ASP A 45 5.34 -1.44 5.54
N GLY A 46 5.09 -1.86 4.30
CA GLY A 46 5.94 -2.78 3.55
C GLY A 46 5.34 -3.19 2.21
N VAL A 47 6.02 -2.80 1.13
CA VAL A 47 5.67 -3.18 -0.24
C VAL A 47 6.91 -3.59 -1.01
N LEU A 48 6.76 -4.55 -1.92
CA LEU A 48 7.80 -4.88 -2.89
C LEU A 48 7.66 -3.94 -4.08
N LEU A 49 8.75 -3.27 -4.43
CA LEU A 49 8.84 -2.37 -5.58
C LEU A 49 9.87 -2.88 -6.58
N GLU A 50 9.47 -2.96 -7.84
CA GLU A 50 10.34 -3.37 -8.94
C GLU A 50 10.06 -2.50 -10.17
N VAL A 51 11.11 -2.19 -10.94
CA VAL A 51 10.93 -1.60 -12.27
C VAL A 51 10.80 -2.73 -13.29
N GLN A 52 9.66 -2.80 -13.97
CA GLN A 52 9.38 -3.74 -15.06
C GLN A 52 8.98 -2.94 -16.29
N GLU A 53 9.68 -3.16 -17.41
CA GLU A 53 9.38 -2.50 -18.71
C GLU A 53 9.25 -0.96 -18.61
N GLY A 54 10.06 -0.33 -17.75
CA GLY A 54 10.04 1.13 -17.54
C GLY A 54 8.95 1.64 -16.60
N SER A 55 8.10 0.76 -16.05
CA SER A 55 7.08 1.09 -15.05
C SER A 55 7.49 0.60 -13.66
N LEU A 56 7.21 1.40 -12.63
CA LEU A 56 7.35 0.96 -11.24
C LEU A 56 6.13 0.11 -10.86
N ILE A 57 6.35 -1.14 -10.47
CA ILE A 57 5.33 -2.08 -10.03
C ILE A 57 5.39 -2.22 -8.51
N ALA A 58 4.24 -2.09 -7.85
CA ALA A 58 4.06 -2.38 -6.43
C ALA A 58 3.36 -3.72 -6.25
N ALA A 59 3.91 -4.54 -5.37
CA ALA A 59 3.36 -5.85 -5.00
C ALA A 59 3.29 -6.00 -3.48
N PRO A 60 2.36 -6.84 -2.97
CA PRO A 60 2.30 -7.17 -1.56
C PRO A 60 3.61 -7.81 -1.07
N HIS A 61 4.06 -7.43 0.12
CA HIS A 61 5.16 -8.12 0.76
C HIS A 61 4.67 -9.47 1.32
N PRO A 62 5.34 -10.60 1.05
CA PRO A 62 4.81 -11.94 1.37
C PRO A 62 4.60 -12.17 2.87
N GLN A 63 5.34 -11.48 3.73
CA GLN A 63 5.23 -11.62 5.20
C GLN A 63 4.09 -10.78 5.81
N THR A 64 3.65 -9.72 5.14
CA THR A 64 2.65 -8.76 5.67
C THR A 64 1.41 -8.65 4.77
N SER A 65 1.33 -9.49 3.73
CA SER A 65 0.23 -9.51 2.76
C SER A 65 -1.13 -9.62 3.46
N GLY A 66 -2.04 -8.70 3.13
CA GLY A 66 -3.40 -8.68 3.65
C GLY A 66 -3.55 -8.14 5.06
N LYS A 67 -2.45 -7.75 5.70
CA LYS A 67 -2.49 -7.16 7.05
C LYS A 67 -2.37 -5.65 6.95
N LEU A 68 -3.26 -4.95 7.65
CA LEU A 68 -3.16 -3.51 7.88
C LEU A 68 -3.33 -3.23 9.37
N GLU A 69 -2.45 -2.40 9.94
CA GLU A 69 -2.55 -2.01 11.34
C GLU A 69 -3.58 -0.88 11.52
N VAL A 70 -4.64 -1.18 12.26
CA VAL A 70 -5.65 -0.18 12.65
C VAL A 70 -5.44 0.17 14.12
N ARG A 71 -5.17 1.45 14.40
CA ARG A 71 -4.95 1.93 15.77
C ARG A 71 -6.11 1.53 16.67
N ASN A 72 -5.78 1.01 17.85
CA ASN A 72 -6.69 0.49 18.88
C ASN A 72 -7.46 -0.80 18.52
N LEU A 73 -7.34 -1.31 17.29
CA LEU A 73 -7.93 -2.60 16.87
C LEU A 73 -6.87 -3.67 16.58
N GLY A 74 -5.63 -3.26 16.29
CA GLY A 74 -4.52 -4.16 15.95
C GLY A 74 -4.47 -4.48 14.45
N LEU A 75 -3.87 -5.62 14.11
CA LEU A 75 -3.77 -6.07 12.71
C LEU A 75 -5.11 -6.65 12.24
N ILE A 76 -5.61 -6.12 11.13
CA ILE A 76 -6.87 -6.54 10.51
C ILE A 76 -6.59 -7.11 9.12
N ASP A 77 -7.36 -8.14 8.76
CA ASP A 77 -7.29 -8.79 7.44
C ASP A 77 -8.11 -8.05 6.39
N PHE A 78 -7.50 -7.79 5.24
CA PHE A 78 -8.13 -7.18 4.06
C PHE A 78 -7.88 -8.01 2.80
N ALA A 79 -8.77 -7.84 1.81
CA ALA A 79 -8.52 -8.32 0.46
C ALA A 79 -7.28 -7.65 -0.12
N VAL A 80 -6.47 -8.44 -0.83
CA VAL A 80 -5.18 -8.01 -1.37
C VAL A 80 -5.24 -7.94 -2.89
N SER A 81 -4.68 -6.87 -3.44
CA SER A 81 -4.51 -6.70 -4.87
C SER A 81 -3.35 -7.54 -5.40
N LEU A 82 -3.49 -7.99 -6.65
CA LEU A 82 -2.33 -8.42 -7.45
C LEU A 82 -1.34 -7.25 -7.62
N PRO A 83 -0.10 -7.51 -8.06
CA PRO A 83 0.85 -6.45 -8.40
C PRO A 83 0.25 -5.42 -9.35
N VAL A 84 0.47 -4.13 -9.08
CA VAL A 84 -0.09 -3.01 -9.85
C VAL A 84 0.98 -2.00 -10.25
N PRO A 85 0.87 -1.35 -11.41
CA PRO A 85 1.71 -0.22 -11.76
C PRO A 85 1.42 0.94 -10.81
N VAL A 86 2.47 1.53 -10.24
CA VAL A 86 2.39 2.74 -9.42
C VAL A 86 2.09 3.93 -10.33
N ALA A 87 0.99 4.63 -10.05
CA ALA A 87 0.57 5.81 -10.79
C ALA A 87 0.74 7.11 -9.99
N LEU A 88 0.79 7.03 -8.66
CA LEU A 88 0.88 8.19 -7.78
C LEU A 88 1.66 7.85 -6.51
N VAL A 89 2.43 8.82 -6.01
CA VAL A 89 3.00 8.82 -4.66
C VAL A 89 2.41 9.99 -3.90
N LEU A 90 1.76 9.71 -2.77
CA LEU A 90 1.26 10.69 -1.84
C LEU A 90 2.22 10.77 -0.65
N ARG A 91 2.74 11.98 -0.42
CA ARG A 91 3.53 12.29 0.77
C ARG A 91 2.67 13.09 1.73
N LEU A 92 2.51 12.58 2.94
CA LEU A 92 1.85 13.25 4.05
C LEU A 92 2.93 13.91 4.92
N ASP A 93 2.66 15.13 5.37
CA ASP A 93 3.52 15.91 6.28
C ASP A 93 3.07 15.79 7.74
#